data_AF-A0A6C0DXN4-F1
#
_entry.id   AF-A0A6C0DXN4-F1
#
_cell.length_a   1.000
_cell.length_b   1.000
_cell.length_c   1.000
_cell.angle_alpha   90.00
_cell.angle_beta   90.00
_cell.angle_gamma   90.00
#
_symmetry.space_group_name_H-M   'P 1'
#
loop_
_entity.id
_entity.type
_entity.pdbx_description
1 polymer ?
#
loop_
_entity_poly.entity_id
_entity_poly.type
_entity_poly.pdbx_seq_one_letter_code
_entity_poly.pdbx_strand_id
1 'polypeptide(L)'
;MPKRKYKNKAKGKTRVKLVDESTRNPRDRTARNPRNITKIDRSRETRRLATDAVTRFQDEISKESDHEAIYSIYRLLINGGIDINVFSYNISFASDLGLKRPFGTEAFFLSSNTSSDKRLYWKNAVEFVCKWFRRTKGGQVAYFQEMNDRKQVAQNDNGTFVDGKFEGGYQALLEILSTKMGESINYDNGGKEIQALPFGSYYKSGSFGKYRFLAYSLKKGNGANVVYPTLLTIWDSEVLGELANFYGHDLGQHREYEEDNEEKYNIHHGRNISCVRTTFGANLVNLHAPNNDEETSAESLHSAIVDNLSMAKETFTDTWDPQTTIIGGDTNDGEDRLQSITFNGETYIYLGDAPKTCCHDYNSIRLIDYKRAGDKFYGSVPKRPIKIFRPFQRGGSYTNKNSKNSTARTRKLLKKR
;
A
#
# COMPACT_ATOMS: atom_id res chain seq x y z
N MET A 1 2.58 -31.46 50.87
CA MET A 1 3.94 -31.15 51.40
C MET A 1 4.59 -30.08 50.52
N PRO A 2 5.46 -29.19 51.06
CA PRO A 2 5.04 -27.83 51.41
C PRO A 2 5.52 -26.69 50.49
N LYS A 3 4.79 -25.57 50.61
CA LYS A 3 5.04 -24.22 50.08
C LYS A 3 6.43 -23.70 50.50
N ARG A 4 7.21 -23.14 49.55
CA ARG A 4 8.33 -22.25 49.86
C ARG A 4 7.95 -20.80 49.57
N LYS A 5 7.68 -20.06 50.65
CA LYS A 5 7.71 -18.59 50.70
C LYS A 5 9.16 -18.16 50.89
N TYR A 6 9.67 -17.28 50.03
CA TYR A 6 10.85 -16.49 50.35
C TYR A 6 10.41 -15.09 50.78
N LYS A 7 10.83 -14.73 51.99
CA LYS A 7 10.72 -13.40 52.58
C LYS A 7 12.13 -12.93 52.94
N ASN A 8 12.29 -11.61 52.85
CA ASN A 8 13.32 -10.75 53.46
C ASN A 8 14.67 -10.71 52.70
N LYS A 9 15.31 -9.56 52.50
CA LYS A 9 15.55 -8.46 53.45
C LYS A 9 15.97 -7.19 52.70
N ALA A 10 15.49 -6.04 53.16
CA ALA A 10 15.97 -4.71 52.80
C ALA A 10 17.37 -4.41 53.34
N LYS A 11 18.10 -3.49 52.68
CA LYS A 11 18.89 -2.40 53.30
C LYS A 11 19.65 -1.58 52.23
N GLY A 12 19.51 -0.26 52.27
CA GLY A 12 20.31 0.67 51.47
C GLY A 12 19.74 2.09 51.40
N LYS A 13 19.55 2.74 52.56
CA LYS A 13 19.25 4.19 52.63
C LYS A 13 20.56 4.97 52.47
N THR A 14 20.71 5.73 51.39
CA THR A 14 21.76 6.74 51.28
C THR A 14 21.16 8.12 51.56
N ARG A 15 21.55 8.70 52.70
CA ARG A 15 21.29 10.10 53.10
C ARG A 15 22.07 11.02 52.16
N VAL A 16 21.39 11.87 51.41
CA VAL A 16 22.01 13.06 50.79
C VAL A 16 21.87 14.21 51.77
N LYS A 17 23.00 14.84 52.09
CA LYS A 17 23.13 16.02 52.95
C LYS A 17 22.41 17.21 52.31
N LEU A 18 21.52 17.84 53.07
CA LEU A 18 21.14 19.24 52.89
C LEU A 18 22.37 20.10 53.19
N VAL A 19 22.75 20.95 52.25
CA VAL A 19 23.75 22.01 52.46
C VAL A 19 23.00 23.32 52.56
N ASP A 20 23.38 24.02 53.61
CA ASP A 20 22.84 25.25 54.18
C ASP A 20 23.06 26.46 53.25
N GLU A 21 22.01 27.28 53.12
CA GLU A 21 22.03 28.58 52.47
C GLU A 21 22.53 29.62 53.48
N SER A 22 23.78 30.06 53.36
CA SER A 22 24.12 31.42 53.79
C SER A 22 25.44 31.91 53.20
N THR A 23 25.42 33.20 52.85
CA THR A 23 26.54 34.06 52.46
C THR A 23 27.06 33.93 51.02
N ARG A 24 26.58 34.82 50.13
CA ARG A 24 27.49 35.56 49.24
C ARG A 24 26.90 36.87 48.71
N ASN A 25 27.79 37.84 48.73
CA ASN A 25 27.66 39.28 48.59
C ASN A 25 27.19 39.72 47.19
N PRO A 26 26.37 40.77 47.05
CA PRO A 26 25.96 41.31 45.77
C PRO A 26 26.96 42.37 45.32
N ARG A 27 27.59 42.16 44.16
CA ARG A 27 28.11 43.16 43.21
C ARG A 27 29.21 42.50 42.38
N ASP A 28 28.85 42.06 41.18
CA ASP A 28 29.74 42.32 40.06
C ASP A 28 28.93 42.45 38.76
N ARG A 29 28.84 43.70 38.31
CA ARG A 29 28.35 44.07 36.99
C ARG A 29 29.55 44.00 36.06
N THR A 30 29.58 43.01 35.17
CA THR A 30 29.95 43.14 33.74
C THR A 30 30.22 41.74 33.17
N ALA A 31 29.16 40.98 32.89
CA ALA A 31 29.24 39.86 31.96
C ALA A 31 28.35 40.18 30.76
N ARG A 32 29.01 40.45 29.63
CA ARG A 32 28.37 40.65 28.32
C ARG A 32 27.44 39.47 28.04
N ASN A 33 26.16 39.77 27.90
CA ASN A 33 25.11 38.82 27.55
C ASN A 33 25.45 38.21 26.17
N PRO A 34 25.86 36.94 26.06
CA PRO A 34 26.17 36.35 24.78
C PRO A 34 24.84 36.04 24.10
N ARG A 35 24.51 36.86 23.10
CA ARG A 35 23.63 36.57 21.97
C ARG A 35 22.31 35.87 22.35
N ASN A 36 21.22 36.63 22.25
CA ASN A 36 19.94 36.10 21.81
C ASN A 36 20.15 35.36 20.48
N ILE A 37 20.57 34.10 20.56
CA ILE A 37 20.37 33.14 19.49
C ILE A 37 18.86 33.00 19.46
N THR A 38 18.26 33.67 18.47
CA THR A 38 16.93 33.35 17.98
C THR A 38 16.80 31.83 17.99
N LYS A 39 16.10 31.30 19.00
CA LYS A 39 15.36 30.05 18.85
C LYS A 39 14.37 30.36 17.75
N ILE A 40 14.84 30.27 16.50
CA ILE A 40 13.96 30.09 15.36
C ILE A 40 13.11 28.92 15.81
N ASP A 41 11.84 29.23 15.97
CA ASP A 41 10.84 28.33 16.50
C ASP A 41 10.81 27.13 15.55
N ARG A 42 11.62 26.10 15.86
CA ARG A 42 11.77 24.91 15.03
C ARG A 42 10.40 24.29 14.74
N SER A 43 9.39 24.57 15.58
CA SER A 43 8.00 24.20 15.34
C SER A 43 7.36 24.95 14.16
N ARG A 44 7.61 26.26 13.99
CA ARG A 44 7.11 27.05 12.86
C ARG A 44 7.79 26.68 11.55
N GLU A 45 9.10 26.46 11.57
CA GLU A 45 9.84 26.04 10.38
C GLU A 45 9.45 24.62 9.94
N THR A 46 9.28 23.69 10.89
CA THR A 46 8.75 22.34 10.61
C THR A 46 7.33 22.39 10.06
N ARG A 47 6.44 23.23 10.61
CA ARG A 47 5.07 23.43 10.10
C ARG A 47 5.05 24.01 8.69
N ARG A 48 5.92 25.00 8.41
CA ARG A 48 6.04 25.61 7.09
C ARG A 48 6.53 24.59 6.06
N LEU A 49 7.57 23.82 6.38
CA LEU A 49 8.09 22.77 5.50
C LEU A 49 7.06 21.66 5.24
N ALA A 50 6.26 21.28 6.25
CA ALA A 50 5.15 20.34 6.06
C ALA A 50 4.05 20.92 5.15
N THR A 51 3.72 22.21 5.30
CA THR A 51 2.73 22.88 4.45
C THR A 51 3.21 23.01 3.00
N ASP A 52 4.49 23.37 2.80
CA ASP A 52 5.11 23.48 1.48
C ASP A 52 5.25 22.10 0.79
N ALA A 53 5.44 21.02 1.56
CA ALA A 53 5.47 19.65 1.05
C ALA A 53 4.08 19.15 0.64
N VAL A 54 3.05 19.41 1.46
CA VAL A 54 1.65 19.12 1.13
C VAL A 54 1.23 19.89 -0.13
N THR A 55 1.56 21.17 -0.22
CA THR A 55 1.24 21.99 -1.39
C THR A 55 1.94 21.48 -2.66
N ARG A 56 3.22 21.11 -2.58
CA ARG A 56 3.94 20.50 -3.72
C ARG A 56 3.39 19.13 -4.12
N PHE A 57 3.07 18.28 -3.15
CA PHE A 57 2.40 17.01 -3.41
C PHE A 57 1.06 17.24 -4.13
N GLN A 58 0.28 18.25 -3.69
CA GLN A 58 -0.99 18.62 -4.30
C GLN A 58 -0.85 19.28 -5.68
N ASP A 59 0.21 20.04 -5.97
CA ASP A 59 0.34 20.78 -7.23
C ASP A 59 1.07 20.00 -8.34
N GLU A 60 2.04 19.16 -7.95
CA GLU A 60 2.96 18.43 -8.87
C GLU A 60 2.65 16.93 -8.94
N ILE A 61 2.38 16.26 -7.81
CA ILE A 61 2.19 14.80 -7.73
C ILE A 61 0.73 14.40 -7.89
N SER A 62 -0.24 15.24 -7.51
CA SER A 62 -1.68 14.93 -7.66
C SER A 62 -2.18 14.74 -9.10
N LYS A 63 -1.33 14.96 -10.11
CA LYS A 63 -1.69 14.85 -11.54
C LYS A 63 -1.26 13.53 -12.17
N GLU A 64 -0.22 12.88 -11.63
CA GLU A 64 0.30 11.61 -12.13
C GLU A 64 0.42 10.65 -10.94
N SER A 65 0.00 9.39 -11.12
CA SER A 65 0.14 8.42 -10.05
C SER A 65 1.59 8.27 -9.62
N ASP A 66 1.82 8.30 -8.32
CA ASP A 66 3.14 8.10 -7.71
C ASP A 66 3.53 6.60 -7.65
N HIS A 67 2.63 5.72 -8.11
CA HIS A 67 2.85 4.31 -8.30
C HIS A 67 2.94 3.97 -9.79
N GLU A 68 3.96 3.20 -10.16
CA GLU A 68 4.10 2.66 -11.51
C GLU A 68 3.40 1.31 -11.58
N ALA A 69 2.31 1.23 -12.36
CA ALA A 69 1.69 -0.06 -12.62
C ALA A 69 2.61 -0.98 -13.41
N ILE A 70 2.52 -2.28 -13.11
CA ILE A 70 3.34 -3.29 -13.75
C ILE A 70 2.53 -4.39 -14.40
N TYR A 71 3.18 -5.08 -15.34
CA TYR A 71 2.63 -6.29 -15.94
C TYR A 71 3.73 -7.30 -16.26
N SER A 72 3.34 -8.57 -16.36
CA SER A 72 4.21 -9.65 -16.79
C SER A 72 3.40 -10.81 -17.41
N ILE A 73 4.09 -11.85 -17.88
CA ILE A 73 3.50 -13.09 -18.38
C ILE A 73 4.03 -14.27 -17.58
N TYR A 74 3.10 -15.09 -17.08
CA TYR A 74 3.38 -16.32 -16.35
C TYR A 74 2.72 -17.50 -17.05
N ARG A 75 3.31 -18.69 -16.92
CA ARG A 75 2.65 -19.94 -17.31
C ARG A 75 2.05 -20.61 -16.09
N LEU A 76 0.74 -20.87 -16.13
CA LEU A 76 0.06 -21.71 -15.16
C LEU A 76 -0.19 -23.09 -15.75
N LEU A 77 0.09 -24.16 -15.01
CA LEU A 77 -0.11 -25.54 -15.45
C LEU A 77 -1.56 -26.02 -15.30
N ILE A 78 -2.50 -25.16 -15.63
CA ILE A 78 -3.93 -25.48 -15.76
C ILE A 78 -4.16 -26.08 -17.14
N ASN A 79 -4.82 -27.25 -17.22
CA ASN A 79 -5.21 -27.91 -18.47
C ASN A 79 -4.08 -28.03 -19.52
N GLY A 80 -2.87 -28.41 -19.09
CA GLY A 80 -1.72 -28.58 -19.99
C GLY A 80 -0.85 -27.34 -20.20
N GLY A 81 -1.18 -26.23 -19.54
CA GLY A 81 -0.33 -25.03 -19.52
C GLY A 81 -0.90 -23.86 -20.31
N ILE A 82 -1.19 -22.76 -19.63
CA ILE A 82 -1.67 -21.52 -20.23
C ILE A 82 -0.75 -20.36 -19.87
N ASP A 83 -0.46 -19.50 -20.84
CA ASP A 83 0.28 -18.26 -20.59
C ASP A 83 -0.72 -17.14 -20.28
N ILE A 84 -0.57 -16.49 -19.13
CA ILE A 84 -1.47 -15.44 -18.66
C ILE A 84 -0.75 -14.11 -18.47
N ASN A 85 -1.39 -13.03 -18.91
CA ASN A 85 -0.95 -11.66 -18.64
C ASN A 85 -1.49 -11.22 -17.29
N VAL A 86 -0.58 -10.85 -16.40
CA VAL A 86 -0.88 -10.39 -15.05
C VAL A 86 -0.55 -8.92 -14.96
N PHE A 87 -1.40 -8.15 -14.29
CA PHE A 87 -1.25 -6.71 -14.05
C PHE A 87 -1.47 -6.39 -12.58
N SER A 88 -0.72 -5.40 -12.09
CA SER A 88 -0.80 -4.95 -10.70
C SER A 88 -0.65 -3.46 -10.71
N TYR A 89 -1.49 -2.83 -9.91
CA TYR A 89 -1.43 -1.41 -9.71
C TYR A 89 -1.98 -1.02 -8.36
N ASN A 90 -1.09 -0.52 -7.51
CA ASN A 90 -1.48 0.28 -6.37
C ASN A 90 -2.07 1.62 -6.85
N ILE A 91 -3.39 1.80 -6.67
CA ILE A 91 -4.15 2.98 -7.17
C ILE A 91 -4.22 4.09 -6.08
N SER A 92 -3.43 3.97 -5.01
CA SER A 92 -3.45 4.87 -3.86
C SER A 92 -3.44 6.34 -4.20
N PHE A 93 -4.15 7.13 -3.41
CA PHE A 93 -3.84 8.54 -3.20
C PHE A 93 -2.92 8.66 -1.98
N ALA A 94 -1.59 8.63 -2.16
CA ALA A 94 -0.58 8.78 -1.11
C ALA A 94 -1.02 8.37 0.32
N SER A 95 -0.86 7.09 0.62
CA SER A 95 -0.83 6.54 1.97
C SER A 95 -2.13 6.71 2.78
N ASP A 96 -3.03 5.73 2.66
CA ASP A 96 -4.00 5.40 3.72
C ASP A 96 -3.34 4.92 5.04
N LEU A 97 -2.04 5.22 5.23
CA LEU A 97 -1.14 4.58 6.20
C LEU A 97 -0.26 5.55 7.00
N GLY A 98 -0.43 6.85 6.84
CA GLY A 98 0.17 7.79 7.80
C GLY A 98 -0.51 7.68 9.17
N LEU A 99 0.18 7.15 10.18
CA LEU A 99 -0.24 7.08 11.60
C LEU A 99 -0.65 8.44 12.23
N LYS A 100 -0.56 9.55 11.50
CA LYS A 100 -1.04 10.86 11.94
C LYS A 100 -2.44 11.08 11.36
N ARG A 101 -3.47 10.86 12.19
CA ARG A 101 -4.77 11.50 11.97
C ARG A 101 -4.55 13.01 11.80
N PRO A 102 -5.25 13.68 10.87
CA PRO A 102 -6.32 13.18 9.99
C PRO A 102 -5.87 12.67 8.59
N PHE A 103 -4.56 12.49 8.33
CA PHE A 103 -3.98 12.57 6.99
C PHE A 103 -4.16 11.36 6.06
N GLY A 104 -4.73 10.23 6.51
CA GLY A 104 -4.71 8.95 5.75
C GLY A 104 -6.08 8.43 5.32
N THR A 105 -6.95 9.30 4.80
CA THR A 105 -8.19 8.86 4.15
C THR A 105 -8.38 9.60 2.83
N GLU A 106 -8.97 8.93 1.82
CA GLU A 106 -9.39 9.59 0.58
C GLU A 106 -10.26 10.84 0.86
N ALA A 107 -11.14 10.75 1.85
CA ALA A 107 -11.95 11.87 2.35
C ALA A 107 -11.11 13.10 2.73
N PHE A 108 -10.06 12.88 3.52
CA PHE A 108 -9.15 13.95 3.93
C PHE A 108 -8.36 14.51 2.73
N PHE A 109 -7.82 13.63 1.87
CA PHE A 109 -7.13 14.05 0.65
C PHE A 109 -8.03 14.96 -0.19
N LEU A 110 -9.25 14.55 -0.48
CA LEU A 110 -10.21 15.34 -1.25
C LEU A 110 -10.57 16.66 -0.56
N SER A 111 -10.72 16.66 0.76
CA SER A 111 -11.00 17.91 1.52
C SER A 111 -9.84 18.91 1.46
N SER A 112 -8.61 18.41 1.38
CA SER A 112 -7.39 19.23 1.38
C SER A 112 -6.93 19.60 -0.04
N ASN A 113 -7.36 18.84 -1.06
CA ASN A 113 -7.02 19.08 -2.45
C ASN A 113 -7.71 20.35 -2.97
N THR A 114 -6.91 21.34 -3.36
CA THR A 114 -7.36 22.63 -3.88
C THR A 114 -7.57 22.63 -5.40
N SER A 115 -7.25 21.53 -6.08
CA SER A 115 -7.51 21.35 -7.52
C SER A 115 -8.99 21.53 -7.84
N SER A 116 -9.27 22.17 -8.98
CA SER A 116 -10.63 22.28 -9.52
C SER A 116 -11.26 20.91 -9.82
N ASP A 117 -10.42 19.91 -10.12
CA ASP A 117 -10.82 18.51 -10.20
C ASP A 117 -10.04 17.71 -9.14
N LYS A 118 -10.62 17.62 -7.94
CA LYS A 118 -10.03 16.93 -6.79
C LYS A 118 -9.76 15.44 -7.03
N ARG A 119 -10.38 14.86 -8.07
CA ARG A 119 -10.30 13.44 -8.41
C ARG A 119 -9.51 13.17 -9.70
N LEU A 120 -8.82 14.19 -10.25
CA LEU A 120 -8.02 14.06 -11.47
C LEU A 120 -6.99 12.93 -11.38
N TYR A 121 -6.33 12.80 -10.22
CA TYR A 121 -5.41 11.70 -9.92
C TYR A 121 -6.02 10.32 -10.23
N TRP A 122 -7.17 10.02 -9.63
CA TRP A 122 -7.83 8.73 -9.76
C TRP A 122 -8.44 8.53 -11.14
N LYS A 123 -8.98 9.60 -11.75
CA LYS A 123 -9.40 9.57 -13.16
C LYS A 123 -8.25 9.13 -14.07
N ASN A 124 -7.05 9.66 -13.84
CA ASN A 124 -5.86 9.30 -14.62
C ASN A 124 -5.42 7.86 -14.36
N ALA A 125 -5.41 7.42 -13.09
CA ALA A 125 -5.10 6.03 -12.74
C ALA A 125 -6.09 5.05 -13.39
N VAL A 126 -7.40 5.34 -13.34
CA VAL A 126 -8.41 4.46 -13.95
C VAL A 126 -8.39 4.49 -15.47
N GLU A 127 -8.16 5.64 -16.11
CA GLU A 127 -7.98 5.69 -17.57
C GLU A 127 -6.77 4.86 -17.99
N PHE A 128 -5.72 4.85 -17.18
CA PHE A 128 -4.54 4.02 -17.38
C PHE A 128 -4.87 2.51 -17.28
N VAL A 129 -5.66 2.09 -16.28
CA VAL A 129 -6.18 0.72 -16.17
C VAL A 129 -7.02 0.36 -17.41
N CYS A 130 -7.93 1.25 -17.82
CA CYS A 130 -8.77 1.04 -19.00
C CYS A 130 -7.94 0.90 -20.28
N LYS A 131 -6.81 1.63 -20.41
CA LYS A 131 -5.88 1.48 -21.54
C LYS A 131 -5.18 0.13 -21.51
N TRP A 132 -4.82 -0.38 -20.33
CA TRP A 132 -4.25 -1.72 -20.20
C TRP A 132 -5.25 -2.78 -20.65
N PHE A 133 -6.46 -2.81 -20.10
CA PHE A 133 -7.52 -3.74 -20.50
C PHE A 133 -7.77 -3.70 -22.01
N ARG A 134 -7.85 -2.51 -22.64
CA ARG A 134 -8.00 -2.42 -24.09
C ARG A 134 -6.81 -2.98 -24.87
N ARG A 135 -5.58 -2.67 -24.45
CA ARG A 135 -4.35 -3.05 -25.19
C ARG A 135 -4.02 -4.52 -25.10
N THR A 136 -4.25 -5.14 -23.94
CA THR A 136 -3.98 -6.56 -23.74
C THR A 136 -5.11 -7.44 -24.25
N LYS A 137 -6.12 -6.86 -24.92
CA LYS A 137 -7.40 -7.50 -25.27
C LYS A 137 -8.03 -8.14 -24.02
N GLY A 138 -7.91 -7.41 -22.92
CA GLY A 138 -8.45 -7.70 -21.62
C GLY A 138 -7.65 -8.79 -20.90
N GLY A 139 -6.45 -8.43 -20.43
CA GLY A 139 -5.53 -9.36 -19.76
C GLY A 139 -6.18 -10.22 -18.67
N GLN A 140 -5.56 -11.35 -18.36
CA GLN A 140 -6.22 -12.46 -17.67
C GLN A 140 -6.35 -12.26 -16.16
N VAL A 141 -5.45 -11.50 -15.53
CA VAL A 141 -5.46 -11.23 -14.09
C VAL A 141 -5.04 -9.79 -13.83
N ALA A 142 -5.76 -9.09 -12.96
CA ALA A 142 -5.42 -7.76 -12.49
C ALA A 142 -5.57 -7.68 -10.96
N TYR A 143 -4.55 -7.15 -10.30
CA TYR A 143 -4.49 -6.90 -8.86
C TYR A 143 -4.47 -5.40 -8.60
N PHE A 144 -5.28 -4.94 -7.65
CA PHE A 144 -5.32 -3.55 -7.25
C PHE A 144 -5.28 -3.43 -5.72
N GLN A 145 -4.50 -2.45 -5.26
CA GLN A 145 -4.28 -2.14 -3.85
C GLN A 145 -4.58 -0.66 -3.56
N GLU A 146 -4.64 -0.31 -2.27
CA GLU A 146 -4.90 1.05 -1.76
C GLU A 146 -6.13 1.73 -2.35
N MET A 147 -7.21 0.96 -2.46
CA MET A 147 -8.54 1.49 -2.66
C MET A 147 -9.35 1.31 -1.39
N ASN A 148 -10.27 2.23 -1.12
CA ASN A 148 -11.26 2.06 -0.07
C ASN A 148 -12.55 1.46 -0.62
N ASP A 149 -13.36 0.88 0.26
CA ASP A 149 -14.78 0.67 -0.04
C ASP A 149 -15.50 2.02 -0.09
N ARG A 150 -16.38 2.20 -1.10
CA ARG A 150 -17.22 3.40 -1.29
C ARG A 150 -17.91 3.89 -0.02
N LYS A 151 -18.32 3.01 0.90
CA LYS A 151 -18.94 3.38 2.19
C LYS A 151 -18.08 4.34 3.03
N GLN A 152 -16.77 4.37 2.80
CA GLN A 152 -15.81 5.20 3.53
C GLN A 152 -15.18 6.30 2.67
N VAL A 153 -15.59 6.43 1.41
CA VAL A 153 -15.27 7.58 0.57
C VAL A 153 -16.28 8.68 0.92
N ALA A 154 -15.80 9.85 1.33
CA ALA A 154 -16.64 10.91 1.91
C ALA A 154 -17.93 11.17 1.11
N GLN A 155 -19.08 11.00 1.77
CA GLN A 155 -20.41 11.25 1.19
C GLN A 155 -20.69 12.72 0.84
N ASN A 156 -19.83 13.66 1.27
CA ASN A 156 -20.07 15.09 1.19
C ASN A 156 -19.34 15.82 0.05
N ASP A 157 -18.67 15.11 -0.87
CA ASP A 157 -17.95 15.77 -1.95
C ASP A 157 -18.81 15.77 -3.24
N ASN A 158 -19.22 16.97 -3.67
CA ASN A 158 -19.98 17.22 -4.92
C ASN A 158 -19.11 17.02 -6.18
N GLY A 159 -18.19 16.06 -6.18
CA GLY A 159 -17.32 15.76 -7.31
C GLY A 159 -18.12 15.15 -8.46
N THR A 160 -18.43 15.95 -9.48
CA THR A 160 -19.07 15.46 -10.71
C THR A 160 -18.03 14.84 -11.64
N PHE A 161 -18.28 13.60 -12.06
CA PHE A 161 -17.77 13.05 -13.31
C PHE A 161 -18.54 13.68 -14.48
N VAL A 162 -18.03 13.49 -15.71
CA VAL A 162 -18.60 14.07 -16.93
C VAL A 162 -20.09 13.72 -17.14
N ASP A 163 -20.60 12.68 -16.45
CA ASP A 163 -21.99 12.19 -16.56
C ASP A 163 -22.76 12.08 -15.21
N GLY A 164 -22.26 12.58 -14.07
CA GLY A 164 -22.94 12.44 -12.77
C GLY A 164 -22.03 12.49 -11.53
N LYS A 165 -22.55 12.13 -10.34
CA LYS A 165 -21.78 12.08 -9.07
C LYS A 165 -20.80 10.91 -9.10
N PHE A 166 -19.53 11.17 -8.79
CA PHE A 166 -18.54 10.11 -8.58
C PHE A 166 -18.54 9.69 -7.11
N GLU A 167 -18.89 8.43 -6.85
CA GLU A 167 -19.00 7.91 -5.48
C GLU A 167 -17.72 7.24 -4.98
N GLY A 168 -16.75 6.98 -5.86
CA GLY A 168 -15.43 6.44 -5.50
C GLY A 168 -15.42 4.99 -5.02
N GLY A 169 -14.29 4.67 -4.39
CA GLY A 169 -13.91 3.32 -3.98
C GLY A 169 -13.58 2.39 -5.14
N TYR A 170 -13.34 1.11 -4.84
CA TYR A 170 -13.13 0.10 -5.88
C TYR A 170 -14.35 -0.09 -6.79
N GLN A 171 -15.56 0.20 -6.29
CA GLN A 171 -16.80 0.11 -7.07
C GLN A 171 -16.76 1.02 -8.29
N ALA A 172 -16.25 2.24 -8.14
CA ALA A 172 -16.15 3.16 -9.26
C ALA A 172 -15.19 2.67 -10.35
N LEU A 173 -14.11 1.96 -9.97
CA LEU A 173 -13.21 1.32 -10.96
C LEU A 173 -13.96 0.25 -11.75
N LEU A 174 -14.74 -0.60 -11.08
CA LEU A 174 -15.57 -1.63 -11.72
C LEU A 174 -16.62 -1.03 -12.65
N GLU A 175 -17.32 0.02 -12.23
CA GLU A 175 -18.35 0.72 -13.01
C GLU A 175 -17.76 1.33 -14.29
N ILE A 176 -16.58 1.94 -14.19
CA ILE A 176 -15.90 2.50 -15.37
C ILE A 176 -15.42 1.39 -16.29
N LEU A 177 -14.80 0.33 -15.76
CA LEU A 177 -14.33 -0.79 -16.57
C LEU A 177 -15.49 -1.46 -17.32
N SER A 178 -16.55 -1.83 -16.62
CA SER A 178 -17.76 -2.43 -17.20
C SER A 178 -18.39 -1.54 -18.27
N THR A 179 -18.58 -0.24 -17.99
CA THR A 179 -19.09 0.73 -18.97
C THR A 179 -18.20 0.84 -20.22
N LYS A 180 -16.87 0.93 -20.04
CA LYS A 180 -15.91 1.00 -21.15
C LYS A 180 -15.88 -0.27 -21.99
N MET A 181 -16.31 -1.39 -21.42
CA MET A 181 -16.44 -2.67 -22.08
C MET A 181 -17.82 -2.91 -22.68
N GLY A 182 -18.80 -2.03 -22.42
CA GLY A 182 -20.19 -2.22 -22.84
C GLY A 182 -20.91 -3.31 -22.06
N GLU A 183 -20.45 -3.62 -20.85
CA GLU A 183 -20.93 -4.70 -20.00
C GLU A 183 -21.64 -4.15 -18.76
N SER A 184 -22.55 -4.94 -18.18
CA SER A 184 -23.16 -4.63 -16.89
C SER A 184 -22.47 -5.41 -15.77
N ILE A 185 -22.38 -4.80 -14.59
CA ILE A 185 -21.90 -5.50 -13.38
C ILE A 185 -23.02 -6.37 -12.83
N ASN A 186 -22.74 -7.65 -12.65
CA ASN A 186 -23.61 -8.59 -11.96
C ASN A 186 -22.95 -9.00 -10.65
N TYR A 187 -23.50 -8.54 -9.52
CA TYR A 187 -23.00 -8.93 -8.21
C TYR A 187 -23.56 -10.28 -7.79
N ASP A 188 -22.70 -11.14 -7.26
CA ASP A 188 -23.13 -12.38 -6.63
C ASP A 188 -23.94 -12.08 -5.36
N ASN A 189 -24.85 -12.98 -5.00
CA ASN A 189 -25.69 -12.85 -3.80
C ASN A 189 -26.44 -11.51 -3.70
N GLY A 190 -26.75 -10.89 -4.84
CA GLY A 190 -27.40 -9.58 -4.92
C GLY A 190 -26.56 -8.43 -4.35
N GLY A 191 -25.23 -8.55 -4.37
CA GLY A 191 -24.32 -7.51 -3.84
C GLY A 191 -24.20 -7.47 -2.32
N LYS A 192 -24.72 -8.49 -1.62
CA LYS A 192 -24.59 -8.62 -0.18
C LYS A 192 -23.13 -8.83 0.24
N GLU A 193 -22.78 -8.27 1.39
CA GLU A 193 -21.47 -8.42 2.00
C GLU A 193 -21.36 -9.78 2.67
N ILE A 194 -20.37 -10.56 2.26
CA ILE A 194 -20.08 -11.85 2.88
C ILE A 194 -19.00 -11.63 3.92
N GLN A 195 -19.28 -11.99 5.17
CA GLN A 195 -18.35 -11.80 6.28
C GLN A 195 -17.06 -12.60 6.04
N ALA A 196 -15.93 -11.98 6.36
CA ALA A 196 -14.61 -12.54 6.24
C ALA A 196 -13.81 -12.33 7.52
N LEU A 197 -12.71 -13.05 7.66
CA LEU A 197 -11.72 -12.76 8.68
C LEU A 197 -10.91 -11.51 8.29
N PRO A 198 -10.38 -10.77 9.28
CA PRO A 198 -10.78 -10.76 10.68
C PRO A 198 -12.19 -10.17 10.87
N PHE A 199 -12.81 -10.39 12.04
CA PHE A 199 -14.20 -10.01 12.33
C PHE A 199 -14.58 -8.59 11.89
N GLY A 200 -15.70 -8.47 11.19
CA GLY A 200 -16.24 -7.21 10.66
C GLY A 200 -15.66 -6.81 9.30
N SER A 201 -14.67 -7.53 8.79
CA SER A 201 -14.23 -7.49 7.39
C SER A 201 -15.20 -8.28 6.51
N TYR A 202 -15.19 -8.01 5.23
CA TYR A 202 -16.07 -8.69 4.28
C TYR A 202 -15.47 -8.73 2.88
N TYR A 203 -16.09 -9.52 2.02
CA TYR A 203 -15.85 -9.44 0.59
C TYR A 203 -17.15 -9.33 -0.20
N LYS A 204 -17.01 -8.83 -1.44
CA LYS A 204 -18.02 -8.91 -2.49
C LYS A 204 -17.40 -9.53 -3.72
N SER A 205 -18.20 -10.28 -4.47
CA SER A 205 -17.80 -10.86 -5.75
C SER A 205 -18.88 -10.62 -6.80
N GLY A 206 -18.52 -10.81 -8.06
CA GLY A 206 -19.42 -10.62 -9.19
C GLY A 206 -18.70 -10.75 -10.52
N SER A 207 -19.37 -10.34 -11.59
CA SER A 207 -18.85 -10.37 -12.95
C SER A 207 -19.20 -9.11 -13.76
N PHE A 208 -18.46 -8.91 -14.85
CA PHE A 208 -18.83 -8.05 -15.98
C PHE A 208 -18.22 -8.62 -17.26
N GLY A 209 -19.04 -8.89 -18.27
CA GLY A 209 -18.63 -9.70 -19.43
C GLY A 209 -18.03 -11.04 -19.00
N LYS A 210 -16.87 -11.38 -19.57
CA LYS A 210 -16.09 -12.59 -19.20
C LYS A 210 -15.24 -12.46 -17.93
N TYR A 211 -15.27 -11.31 -17.26
CA TYR A 211 -14.46 -11.09 -16.07
C TYR A 211 -15.24 -11.42 -14.81
N ARG A 212 -14.55 -12.06 -13.87
CA ARG A 212 -14.97 -12.17 -12.48
C ARG A 212 -14.12 -11.25 -11.63
N PHE A 213 -14.68 -10.83 -10.51
CA PHE A 213 -13.95 -10.05 -9.52
C PHE A 213 -14.27 -10.50 -8.10
N LEU A 214 -13.32 -10.25 -7.22
CA LEU A 214 -13.49 -10.31 -5.78
C LEU A 214 -12.83 -9.08 -5.15
N ALA A 215 -13.60 -8.36 -4.35
CA ALA A 215 -13.16 -7.20 -3.58
C ALA A 215 -13.19 -7.57 -2.10
N TYR A 216 -12.02 -7.66 -1.46
CA TYR A 216 -11.88 -7.96 -0.03
C TYR A 216 -11.57 -6.70 0.75
N SER A 217 -12.53 -6.27 1.56
CA SER A 217 -12.49 -5.05 2.36
C SER A 217 -12.21 -5.37 3.82
N LEU A 218 -11.01 -5.04 4.27
CA LEU A 218 -10.52 -5.30 5.61
C LEU A 218 -10.94 -4.18 6.56
N LYS A 219 -11.68 -4.51 7.61
CA LYS A 219 -12.09 -3.52 8.60
C LYS A 219 -10.87 -3.04 9.40
N LYS A 220 -10.66 -1.73 9.46
CA LYS A 220 -9.62 -1.09 10.26
C LYS A 220 -10.19 0.00 11.15
N GLY A 221 -9.81 0.01 12.41
CA GLY A 221 -10.27 1.01 13.40
C GLY A 221 -11.59 0.64 14.09
N ASN A 222 -12.03 1.51 15.00
CA ASN A 222 -13.19 1.31 15.87
C ASN A 222 -14.07 2.58 15.94
N GLY A 223 -15.36 2.39 16.23
CA GLY A 223 -16.33 3.47 16.39
C GLY A 223 -16.50 4.32 15.12
N ALA A 224 -16.39 5.64 15.25
CA ALA A 224 -16.56 6.57 14.14
C ALA A 224 -15.36 6.65 13.16
N ASN A 225 -14.26 5.94 13.44
CA ASN A 225 -13.02 6.02 12.65
C ASN A 225 -12.70 4.69 11.93
N VAL A 226 -13.74 3.97 11.50
CA VAL A 226 -13.57 2.71 10.78
C VAL A 226 -13.30 3.00 9.31
N VAL A 227 -12.25 2.41 8.73
CA VAL A 227 -11.95 2.43 7.29
C VAL A 227 -11.91 1.01 6.74
N TYR A 228 -12.03 0.88 5.42
CA TYR A 228 -12.10 -0.41 4.73
C TYR A 228 -11.12 -0.45 3.54
N PRO A 229 -9.80 -0.51 3.79
CA PRO A 229 -8.82 -0.80 2.76
C PRO A 229 -9.20 -2.09 2.04
N THR A 230 -9.15 -2.05 0.71
CA THR A 230 -9.70 -3.08 -0.15
C THR A 230 -8.67 -3.55 -1.18
N LEU A 231 -8.53 -4.87 -1.27
CA LEU A 231 -7.89 -5.52 -2.42
C LEU A 231 -8.97 -5.89 -3.43
N LEU A 232 -8.75 -5.52 -4.68
CA LEU A 232 -9.57 -5.97 -5.79
C LEU A 232 -8.75 -6.89 -6.68
N THR A 233 -9.25 -8.10 -6.88
CA THR A 233 -8.74 -9.07 -7.85
C THR A 233 -9.76 -9.25 -8.95
N ILE A 234 -9.35 -9.02 -10.20
CA ILE A 234 -10.16 -9.25 -11.41
C ILE A 234 -9.49 -10.34 -12.24
N TRP A 235 -10.25 -11.29 -12.77
CA TRP A 235 -9.72 -12.33 -13.64
C TRP A 235 -10.69 -12.74 -14.76
N ASP A 236 -10.14 -13.29 -15.83
CA ASP A 236 -10.89 -13.83 -16.97
C ASP A 236 -11.43 -15.23 -16.64
N SER A 237 -12.75 -15.38 -16.48
CA SER A 237 -13.36 -16.65 -16.08
C SER A 237 -13.51 -17.65 -17.21
N GLU A 238 -13.43 -17.23 -18.47
CA GLU A 238 -13.34 -18.17 -19.59
C GLU A 238 -11.98 -18.91 -19.58
N VAL A 239 -10.94 -18.26 -19.05
CA VAL A 239 -9.58 -18.80 -18.99
C VAL A 239 -9.29 -19.51 -17.67
N LEU A 240 -9.71 -18.92 -16.55
CA LEU A 240 -9.35 -19.39 -15.21
C LEU A 240 -10.54 -19.98 -14.45
N GLY A 241 -11.76 -19.89 -14.97
CA GLY A 241 -12.97 -20.40 -14.33
C GLY A 241 -13.60 -19.41 -13.34
N GLU A 242 -14.65 -19.88 -12.67
CA GLU A 242 -15.46 -19.12 -11.73
C GLU A 242 -14.81 -19.07 -10.33
N LEU A 243 -15.35 -18.26 -9.43
CA LEU A 243 -14.93 -18.25 -8.03
C LEU A 243 -15.30 -19.59 -7.36
N ALA A 244 -14.30 -20.35 -6.90
CA ALA A 244 -14.51 -21.60 -6.18
C ALA A 244 -14.36 -21.44 -4.67
N ASN A 245 -13.34 -20.72 -4.22
CA ASN A 245 -13.10 -20.48 -2.80
C ASN A 245 -12.37 -19.15 -2.58
N PHE A 246 -12.44 -18.63 -1.36
CA PHE A 246 -11.82 -17.37 -0.98
C PHE A 246 -11.27 -17.44 0.44
N TYR A 247 -10.07 -16.90 0.61
CA TYR A 247 -9.46 -16.63 1.91
C TYR A 247 -8.96 -15.18 1.92
N GLY A 248 -9.25 -14.46 2.98
CA GLY A 248 -8.78 -13.09 3.18
C GLY A 248 -8.33 -12.89 4.62
N HIS A 249 -7.25 -12.13 4.80
CA HIS A 249 -6.72 -11.80 6.11
C HIS A 249 -5.99 -10.46 6.11
N ASP A 250 -5.59 -10.00 7.30
CA ASP A 250 -4.65 -8.90 7.49
C ASP A 250 -3.22 -9.47 7.61
N LEU A 251 -2.42 -9.27 6.57
CA LEU A 251 -0.98 -9.53 6.53
C LEU A 251 -0.22 -8.73 7.61
N GLY A 252 -0.77 -7.59 8.04
CA GLY A 252 -0.20 -6.76 9.10
C GLY A 252 -0.42 -7.28 10.52
N GLN A 253 -1.19 -8.35 10.73
CA GLN A 253 -1.42 -8.94 12.06
C GLN A 253 -0.26 -9.82 12.57
N HIS A 254 0.77 -10.06 11.75
CA HIS A 254 1.89 -10.96 12.07
C HIS A 254 2.85 -10.48 13.17
N ARG A 255 2.49 -9.43 13.91
CA ARG A 255 3.10 -9.10 15.20
C ARG A 255 2.04 -8.79 16.23
N GLU A 256 1.99 -9.62 17.28
CA GLU A 256 1.53 -9.18 18.60
C GLU A 256 2.38 -7.96 18.97
N TYR A 257 1.77 -6.77 19.01
CA TYR A 257 2.33 -5.68 19.77
C TYR A 257 2.33 -6.16 21.21
N GLU A 258 3.53 -6.37 21.76
CA GLU A 258 3.80 -6.77 23.14
C GLU A 258 2.56 -6.68 24.04
N GLU A 259 2.04 -7.86 24.42
CA GLU A 259 1.13 -8.03 25.54
C GLU A 259 1.66 -7.19 26.71
N ASP A 260 0.98 -6.09 27.04
CA ASP A 260 0.98 -5.50 28.40
C ASP A 260 0.12 -4.23 28.54
N ASN A 261 -0.73 -3.87 27.56
CA ASN A 261 -1.78 -2.89 27.81
C ASN A 261 -3.07 -3.28 27.12
N GLU A 262 -4.02 -3.84 27.88
CA GLU A 262 -5.42 -4.06 27.46
C GLU A 262 -6.11 -2.78 26.92
N GLU A 263 -5.49 -1.60 27.10
CA GLU A 263 -5.95 -0.31 26.56
C GLU A 263 -5.35 0.07 25.19
N LYS A 264 -4.33 -0.65 24.67
CA LYS A 264 -3.73 -0.39 23.35
C LYS A 264 -4.12 -1.49 22.37
N TYR A 265 -5.30 -1.28 21.77
CA TYR A 265 -5.80 -1.87 20.54
C TYR A 265 -4.77 -2.69 19.74
N ASN A 266 -5.07 -3.97 19.49
CA ASN A 266 -4.56 -4.75 18.36
C ASN A 266 -4.51 -3.86 17.10
N ILE A 267 -3.33 -3.32 16.77
CA ILE A 267 -3.20 -2.37 15.66
C ILE A 267 -3.18 -3.17 14.37
N HIS A 268 -4.37 -3.42 13.83
CA HIS A 268 -4.54 -3.84 12.44
C HIS A 268 -3.96 -2.78 11.53
N HIS A 269 -2.85 -3.08 10.84
CA HIS A 269 -2.24 -2.14 9.90
C HIS A 269 -3.12 -1.94 8.66
N GLY A 270 -4.09 -2.83 8.41
CA GLY A 270 -5.00 -2.75 7.28
C GLY A 270 -4.33 -3.20 5.99
N ARG A 271 -3.45 -4.20 6.08
CA ARG A 271 -2.57 -4.66 5.03
C ARG A 271 -3.05 -6.01 4.58
N ASN A 272 -4.00 -6.00 3.68
CA ASN A 272 -4.75 -7.19 3.34
C ASN A 272 -3.95 -8.14 2.45
N ILE A 273 -4.26 -9.42 2.60
CA ILE A 273 -3.96 -10.47 1.64
C ILE A 273 -5.29 -11.11 1.22
N SER A 274 -5.45 -11.33 -0.09
CA SER A 274 -6.65 -11.89 -0.69
C SER A 274 -6.25 -13.06 -1.59
N CYS A 275 -6.62 -14.26 -1.19
CA CYS A 275 -6.40 -15.51 -1.92
C CYS A 275 -7.71 -15.94 -2.58
N VAL A 276 -7.76 -15.89 -3.91
CA VAL A 276 -8.89 -16.37 -4.72
C VAL A 276 -8.51 -17.72 -5.31
N ARG A 277 -9.34 -18.74 -5.10
CA ARG A 277 -9.26 -20.00 -5.82
C ARG A 277 -10.37 -20.07 -6.86
N THR A 278 -10.00 -20.46 -8.07
CA THR A 278 -10.93 -20.56 -9.20
C THR A 278 -11.36 -22.01 -9.47
N THR A 279 -12.44 -22.21 -10.20
CA THR A 279 -12.96 -23.56 -10.53
C THR A 279 -12.06 -24.35 -11.47
N PHE A 280 -11.17 -23.70 -12.22
CA PHE A 280 -10.12 -24.40 -12.99
C PHE A 280 -8.82 -24.57 -12.19
N GLY A 281 -8.83 -24.26 -10.89
CA GLY A 281 -7.74 -24.58 -9.98
C GLY A 281 -6.64 -23.53 -9.88
N ALA A 282 -6.78 -22.35 -10.52
CA ALA A 282 -5.86 -21.23 -10.32
C ALA A 282 -5.97 -20.68 -8.90
N ASN A 283 -4.83 -20.37 -8.27
CA ASN A 283 -4.78 -19.62 -7.02
C ASN A 283 -4.20 -18.22 -7.30
N LEU A 284 -5.01 -17.19 -7.12
CA LEU A 284 -4.66 -15.80 -7.37
C LEU A 284 -4.52 -15.08 -6.03
N VAL A 285 -3.29 -14.73 -5.66
CA VAL A 285 -2.98 -14.11 -4.38
C VAL A 285 -2.62 -12.65 -4.63
N ASN A 286 -3.50 -11.76 -4.19
CA ASN A 286 -3.28 -10.32 -4.18
C ASN A 286 -2.83 -9.91 -2.77
N LEU A 287 -1.76 -9.13 -2.67
CA LEU A 287 -1.18 -8.68 -1.41
C LEU A 287 -0.97 -7.17 -1.37
N HIS A 288 -1.10 -6.62 -0.16
CA HIS A 288 -0.68 -5.27 0.16
C HIS A 288 0.12 -5.32 1.47
N ALA A 289 1.44 -5.28 1.36
CA ALA A 289 2.34 -5.39 2.51
C ALA A 289 2.40 -4.10 3.34
N PRO A 290 2.77 -4.16 4.64
CA PRO A 290 3.03 -2.99 5.47
C PRO A 290 4.05 -2.01 4.87
N ASN A 291 4.12 -0.76 5.37
CA ASN A 291 5.15 0.22 4.94
C ASN A 291 6.30 0.36 5.95
N ASN A 292 6.17 -0.24 7.14
CA ASN A 292 7.15 -0.08 8.21
C ASN A 292 8.39 -0.96 7.96
N ASP A 293 9.59 -0.38 8.01
CA ASP A 293 10.86 -1.03 7.66
C ASP A 293 11.12 -2.30 8.45
N GLU A 294 10.72 -2.32 9.72
CA GLU A 294 10.87 -3.49 10.58
C GLU A 294 9.91 -4.63 10.21
N GLU A 295 8.75 -4.30 9.63
CA GLU A 295 7.71 -5.23 9.17
C GLU A 295 7.91 -5.66 7.71
N THR A 296 8.60 -4.84 6.91
CA THR A 296 8.92 -5.10 5.50
C THR A 296 10.30 -5.72 5.29
N SER A 297 11.00 -6.14 6.35
CA SER A 297 12.17 -7.01 6.16
C SER A 297 11.74 -8.23 5.34
N ALA A 298 12.55 -8.61 4.34
CA ALA A 298 12.18 -9.69 3.43
C ALA A 298 11.87 -10.99 4.18
N GLU A 299 12.57 -11.27 5.27
CA GLU A 299 12.34 -12.43 6.12
C GLU A 299 10.99 -12.37 6.84
N SER A 300 10.64 -11.23 7.46
CA SER A 300 9.36 -11.09 8.16
C SER A 300 8.19 -11.12 7.18
N LEU A 301 8.32 -10.43 6.05
CA LEU A 301 7.29 -10.42 5.01
C LEU A 301 7.12 -11.81 4.38
N HIS A 302 8.22 -12.53 4.14
CA HIS A 302 8.17 -13.91 3.65
C HIS A 302 7.40 -14.81 4.62
N SER A 303 7.74 -14.81 5.91
CA SER A 303 7.04 -15.60 6.93
C SER A 303 5.55 -15.27 6.96
N ALA A 304 5.21 -13.98 7.02
CA ALA A 304 3.82 -13.52 7.05
C ALA A 304 3.02 -13.97 5.83
N ILE A 305 3.63 -13.94 4.63
CA ILE A 305 3.00 -14.43 3.41
C ILE A 305 2.80 -15.95 3.51
N VAL A 306 3.85 -16.71 3.86
CA VAL A 306 3.81 -18.18 3.92
C VAL A 306 2.77 -18.68 4.93
N ASP A 307 2.64 -18.03 6.08
CA ASP A 307 1.64 -18.40 7.08
C ASP A 307 0.22 -18.19 6.56
N ASN A 308 -0.06 -17.04 5.92
CA ASN A 308 -1.36 -16.80 5.30
C ASN A 308 -1.66 -17.77 4.14
N LEU A 309 -0.65 -18.13 3.34
CA LEU A 309 -0.81 -19.13 2.28
C LEU A 309 -1.12 -20.51 2.86
N SER A 310 -0.52 -20.86 3.99
CA SER A 310 -0.79 -22.11 4.70
C SER A 310 -2.25 -22.15 5.20
N MET A 311 -2.72 -21.08 5.85
CA MET A 311 -4.11 -20.95 6.28
C MET A 311 -5.11 -20.96 5.12
N ALA A 312 -4.76 -20.32 4.00
CA ALA A 312 -5.56 -20.35 2.78
C ALA A 312 -5.65 -21.77 2.21
N LYS A 313 -4.53 -22.49 2.16
CA LYS A 313 -4.49 -23.90 1.70
C LYS A 313 -5.36 -24.81 2.58
N GLU A 314 -5.29 -24.66 3.90
CA GLU A 314 -6.16 -25.39 4.83
C GLU A 314 -7.64 -25.07 4.58
N THR A 315 -7.98 -23.79 4.41
CA THR A 315 -9.34 -23.32 4.06
C THR A 315 -9.82 -23.91 2.73
N PHE A 316 -8.91 -24.13 1.78
CA PHE A 316 -9.19 -24.73 0.48
C PHE A 316 -9.12 -26.26 0.49
N THR A 317 -9.12 -26.88 1.67
CA THR A 317 -9.10 -28.34 1.90
C THR A 317 -7.95 -29.03 1.17
N ASP A 318 -6.73 -28.48 1.27
CA ASP A 318 -5.50 -29.00 0.67
C ASP A 318 -5.48 -29.12 -0.86
N THR A 319 -6.43 -28.53 -1.57
CA THR A 319 -6.47 -28.56 -3.05
C THR A 319 -5.48 -27.60 -3.73
N TRP A 320 -4.49 -27.10 -3.00
CA TRP A 320 -3.54 -26.10 -3.49
C TRP A 320 -2.47 -26.71 -4.40
N ASP A 321 -2.56 -26.43 -5.69
CA ASP A 321 -1.51 -26.72 -6.66
C ASP A 321 -0.54 -25.52 -6.78
N PRO A 322 0.75 -25.70 -6.44
CA PRO A 322 1.74 -24.65 -6.60
C PRO A 322 1.93 -24.19 -8.05
N GLN A 323 1.74 -25.07 -9.03
CA GLN A 323 2.00 -24.77 -10.43
C GLN A 323 0.89 -23.94 -11.10
N THR A 324 -0.22 -23.72 -10.38
CA THR A 324 -1.35 -22.90 -10.81
C THR A 324 -1.48 -21.61 -9.99
N THR A 325 -0.44 -21.26 -9.22
CA THR A 325 -0.47 -20.14 -8.28
C THR A 325 0.29 -18.92 -8.83
N ILE A 326 -0.32 -17.74 -8.70
CA ILE A 326 0.36 -16.44 -8.89
C ILE A 326 0.14 -15.58 -7.67
N ILE A 327 1.25 -15.09 -7.12
CA ILE A 327 1.27 -14.15 -6.02
C ILE A 327 1.66 -12.79 -6.59
N GLY A 328 0.96 -11.72 -6.24
CA GLY A 328 1.38 -10.40 -6.64
C GLY A 328 0.65 -9.28 -5.94
N GLY A 329 1.07 -8.06 -6.24
CA GLY A 329 0.61 -6.87 -5.53
C GLY A 329 1.78 -6.11 -4.92
N ASP A 330 1.45 -5.10 -4.13
CA ASP A 330 2.40 -4.17 -3.54
C ASP A 330 3.10 -4.80 -2.32
N THR A 331 4.38 -5.14 -2.51
CA THR A 331 5.19 -5.79 -1.48
C THR A 331 5.83 -4.81 -0.50
N ASN A 332 5.83 -3.50 -0.82
CA ASN A 332 6.56 -2.47 -0.05
C ASN A 332 7.98 -2.88 0.37
N ASP A 333 8.62 -3.77 -0.41
CA ASP A 333 9.94 -4.32 -0.14
C ASP A 333 11.00 -3.29 -0.52
N GLY A 334 11.27 -2.39 0.41
CA GLY A 334 12.02 -1.17 0.15
C GLY A 334 13.45 -1.35 -0.36
N GLU A 335 14.01 -2.55 -0.26
CA GLU A 335 15.36 -2.85 -0.72
C GLU A 335 15.40 -3.94 -1.79
N ASP A 336 14.24 -4.32 -2.30
CA ASP A 336 14.10 -5.36 -3.31
C ASP A 336 14.75 -6.69 -2.89
N ARG A 337 14.60 -7.08 -1.62
CA ARG A 337 15.24 -8.27 -1.04
C ARG A 337 14.38 -9.53 -1.15
N LEU A 338 13.06 -9.40 -1.20
CA LEU A 338 12.11 -10.50 -1.40
C LEU A 338 12.11 -10.88 -2.89
N GLN A 339 13.03 -11.75 -3.28
CA GLN A 339 13.21 -12.24 -4.65
C GLN A 339 12.40 -13.50 -4.95
N SER A 340 12.07 -14.25 -3.90
CA SER A 340 11.35 -15.52 -4.00
C SER A 340 10.53 -15.81 -2.76
N ILE A 341 9.47 -16.58 -2.93
CA ILE A 341 8.65 -17.15 -1.86
C ILE A 341 8.70 -18.66 -2.04
N THR A 342 9.00 -19.41 -0.99
CA THR A 342 8.99 -20.88 -1.02
C THR A 342 7.83 -21.36 -0.19
N PHE A 343 6.89 -22.07 -0.83
CA PHE A 343 5.68 -22.56 -0.18
C PHE A 343 5.17 -23.82 -0.87
N ASN A 344 4.70 -24.78 -0.08
CA ASN A 344 4.14 -26.05 -0.55
C ASN A 344 5.08 -26.83 -1.51
N GLY A 345 6.38 -26.84 -1.21
CA GLY A 345 7.41 -27.54 -1.98
C GLY A 345 7.85 -26.83 -3.27
N GLU A 346 7.29 -25.67 -3.59
CA GLU A 346 7.59 -24.90 -4.80
C GLU A 346 8.25 -23.57 -4.43
N THR A 347 9.09 -23.04 -5.33
CA THR A 347 9.68 -21.71 -5.19
C THR A 347 9.13 -20.78 -6.26
N TYR A 348 8.31 -19.83 -5.82
CA TYR A 348 7.78 -18.76 -6.64
C TYR A 348 8.82 -17.67 -6.75
N ILE A 349 9.26 -17.38 -7.97
CA ILE A 349 10.25 -16.34 -8.24
C ILE A 349 9.61 -15.19 -9.00
N TYR A 350 10.15 -13.99 -8.82
CA TYR A 350 9.88 -12.89 -9.72
C TYR A 350 11.11 -12.62 -10.61
N LEU A 351 10.88 -12.05 -11.81
CA LEU A 351 11.95 -11.67 -12.73
C LEU A 351 11.85 -10.19 -13.07
N GLY A 352 12.99 -9.50 -13.19
CA GLY A 352 13.06 -8.10 -13.61
C GLY A 352 13.39 -7.17 -12.44
N ASP A 353 13.30 -5.87 -12.67
CA ASP A 353 13.48 -4.86 -11.63
C ASP A 353 12.09 -4.43 -11.17
N ALA A 354 11.83 -4.52 -9.87
CA ALA A 354 10.59 -4.02 -9.31
C ALA A 354 10.50 -2.49 -9.46
N PRO A 355 9.31 -1.95 -9.75
CA PRO A 355 9.11 -0.52 -9.92
C PRO A 355 9.38 0.19 -8.61
N LYS A 356 9.81 1.45 -8.69
CA LYS A 356 10.00 2.27 -7.51
C LYS A 356 8.67 2.88 -7.06
N THR A 357 8.32 2.76 -5.78
CA THR A 357 7.09 3.35 -5.20
C THR A 357 7.37 4.32 -4.06
N CYS A 358 6.37 5.15 -3.76
CA CYS A 358 6.49 6.40 -3.00
C CYS A 358 6.34 6.28 -1.48
N CYS A 359 6.01 5.10 -0.95
CA CYS A 359 5.38 4.88 0.36
C CYS A 359 6.15 5.34 1.62
N HIS A 360 7.27 6.07 1.50
CA HIS A 360 8.09 6.51 2.64
C HIS A 360 8.53 7.97 2.70
N ASP A 361 8.16 8.82 1.74
CA ASP A 361 8.69 10.19 1.68
C ASP A 361 8.04 11.20 2.63
N TYR A 362 7.12 10.80 3.51
CA TYR A 362 6.38 11.76 4.34
C TYR A 362 7.16 12.35 5.53
N ASN A 363 8.33 11.80 5.91
CA ASN A 363 9.03 12.22 7.14
C ASN A 363 10.48 12.67 7.00
N SER A 364 11.06 12.79 5.79
CA SER A 364 12.42 13.33 5.70
C SER A 364 12.57 14.35 4.57
N ILE A 365 13.13 15.50 4.96
CA ILE A 365 13.49 16.66 4.12
C ILE A 365 14.66 16.30 3.19
N ARG A 366 14.54 15.22 2.44
CA ARG A 366 15.51 14.81 1.45
C ARG A 366 14.79 14.26 0.24
N LEU A 367 14.86 15.05 -0.84
CA LEU A 367 14.73 14.63 -2.24
C LEU A 367 15.78 13.55 -2.55
N ILE A 368 15.72 12.40 -1.87
CA ILE A 368 16.55 11.24 -2.13
C ILE A 368 15.70 10.30 -2.96
N ASP A 369 16.23 9.94 -4.13
CA ASP A 369 15.73 8.94 -5.07
C ASP A 369 14.75 7.95 -4.46
N TYR A 370 13.54 7.84 -5.00
CA TYR A 370 12.59 6.76 -4.71
C TYR A 370 13.34 5.44 -4.51
N LYS A 371 13.42 4.95 -3.26
CA LYS A 371 14.30 3.81 -2.91
C LYS A 371 13.59 2.48 -2.92
N ARG A 372 12.25 2.44 -2.87
CA ARG A 372 11.51 1.24 -2.50
C ARG A 372 10.94 0.48 -3.67
N ALA A 373 11.06 -0.84 -3.67
CA ALA A 373 10.34 -1.69 -4.61
C ALA A 373 8.87 -1.75 -4.21
N GLY A 374 7.98 -1.53 -5.18
CA GLY A 374 6.53 -1.63 -4.98
C GLY A 374 5.96 -2.97 -5.37
N ASP A 375 5.13 -2.94 -6.41
CA ASP A 375 4.44 -4.11 -6.92
C ASP A 375 5.41 -5.18 -7.46
N LYS A 376 5.13 -6.45 -7.15
CA LYS A 376 5.86 -7.63 -7.67
C LYS A 376 4.90 -8.74 -8.08
N PHE A 377 5.41 -9.70 -8.85
CA PHE A 377 4.70 -10.93 -9.19
C PHE A 377 5.60 -12.15 -8.99
N TYR A 378 5.15 -13.13 -8.23
CA TYR A 378 5.83 -14.40 -8.03
C TYR A 378 5.01 -15.52 -8.67
N GLY A 379 5.70 -16.38 -9.41
CA GLY A 379 5.12 -17.57 -10.00
C GLY A 379 6.19 -18.65 -10.16
N SER A 380 5.77 -19.90 -10.31
CA SER A 380 6.68 -21.04 -10.51
C SER A 380 7.35 -21.02 -11.88
N VAL A 381 6.65 -20.53 -12.91
CA VAL A 381 7.15 -20.49 -14.29
C VAL A 381 6.96 -19.09 -14.91
N PRO A 382 7.78 -18.09 -14.52
CA PRO A 382 7.77 -16.78 -15.18
C PRO A 382 8.22 -16.92 -16.64
N LYS A 383 7.50 -16.28 -17.57
CA LYS A 383 7.86 -16.28 -19.00
C LYS A 383 8.55 -15.01 -19.44
N ARG A 384 8.31 -13.91 -18.72
CA ARG A 384 8.91 -12.61 -19.00
C ARG A 384 9.27 -11.89 -17.69
N PRO A 385 10.28 -11.02 -17.72
CA PRO A 385 10.50 -10.06 -16.65
C PRO A 385 9.32 -9.10 -16.52
N ILE A 386 9.09 -8.64 -15.30
CA ILE A 386 8.17 -7.54 -14.96
C ILE A 386 8.54 -6.31 -15.80
N LYS A 387 7.51 -5.60 -16.26
CA LYS A 387 7.65 -4.34 -16.98
C LYS A 387 6.69 -3.30 -16.43
N ILE A 388 7.16 -2.06 -16.37
CA ILE A 388 6.31 -0.90 -16.11
C ILE A 388 5.39 -0.68 -17.31
N PHE A 389 4.09 -0.60 -17.07
CA PHE A 389 3.15 -0.22 -18.12
C PHE A 389 3.23 1.29 -18.33
N ARG A 390 3.60 1.71 -19.55
CA ARG A 390 3.54 3.12 -19.94
C ARG A 390 2.60 3.23 -21.14
N PRO A 391 1.38 3.76 -21.00
CA PRO A 391 0.57 4.08 -22.16
C PRO A 391 1.35 5.13 -22.95
N PHE A 392 1.70 4.81 -24.20
CA PHE A 392 2.44 5.70 -25.10
C PHE A 392 1.97 7.14 -24.91
N GLN A 393 2.85 8.02 -24.47
CA GLN A 393 2.59 9.46 -24.55
C GLN A 393 2.43 9.76 -26.05
N ARG A 394 1.21 10.11 -26.48
CA ARG A 394 0.99 10.68 -27.80
C ARG A 394 1.76 12.00 -27.84
N GLY A 395 2.95 12.00 -28.43
CA GLY A 395 3.58 13.17 -29.04
C GLY A 395 3.72 14.43 -28.17
N GLY A 396 3.76 14.31 -26.84
CA GLY A 396 4.09 15.43 -25.96
C GLY A 396 5.59 15.58 -25.94
N SER A 397 6.13 16.54 -26.68
CA SER A 397 7.51 16.96 -26.52
C SER A 397 7.73 17.35 -25.05
N TYR A 398 8.33 16.47 -24.26
CA TYR A 398 9.13 16.91 -23.13
C TYR A 398 10.27 17.71 -23.74
N THR A 399 10.05 19.01 -23.97
CA THR A 399 11.15 19.94 -24.15
C THR A 399 11.96 19.85 -22.88
N ASN A 400 13.08 19.15 -23.00
CA ASN A 400 14.10 18.98 -22.00
C ASN A 400 14.72 20.36 -21.73
N LYS A 401 13.98 21.25 -21.03
CA LYS A 401 14.41 22.63 -20.76
C LYS A 401 15.34 22.73 -19.55
N ASN A 402 15.57 21.65 -18.79
CA ASN A 402 16.41 21.69 -17.60
C ASN A 402 17.71 20.87 -17.65
N SER A 403 18.03 20.14 -18.73
CA SER A 403 19.32 19.41 -18.80
C SER A 403 20.54 20.27 -19.17
N LYS A 404 20.37 21.54 -19.53
CA LYS A 404 21.50 22.42 -19.91
C LYS A 404 22.21 23.13 -18.75
N ASN A 405 21.69 23.08 -17.52
CA ASN A 405 22.30 23.79 -16.38
C ASN A 405 23.12 22.90 -15.42
N SER A 406 23.05 21.57 -15.51
CA SER A 406 23.87 20.69 -14.64
C SER A 406 25.29 20.49 -15.19
N THR A 407 25.48 20.47 -16.51
CA THR A 407 26.80 20.24 -17.13
C THR A 407 27.73 21.46 -17.05
N ALA A 408 27.18 22.67 -16.88
CA ALA A 408 27.97 23.90 -16.76
C ALA A 408 28.59 24.07 -15.36
N ARG A 409 27.99 23.48 -14.30
CA ARG A 409 28.53 23.54 -12.94
C ARG A 409 29.68 22.55 -12.70
N THR A 410 29.62 21.37 -13.32
CA THR A 410 30.68 20.35 -13.18
C THR A 410 31.96 20.72 -13.93
N ARG A 411 31.87 21.44 -15.06
CA ARG A 411 33.07 21.92 -15.79
C ARG A 411 33.80 23.09 -15.12
N LYS A 412 33.18 23.81 -14.18
CA LYS A 412 33.84 24.92 -13.45
C LYS A 412 34.64 24.45 -12.23
N LEU A 413 34.39 23.24 -11.74
CA LEU A 413 35.11 22.62 -10.61
C LEU A 413 36.35 21.80 -11.03
N LEU A 414 36.50 21.47 -12.32
CA LEU A 414 37.65 20.74 -12.86
C LEU A 414 38.73 21.62 -13.52
N LYS A 415 38.61 22.96 -13.40
CA LYS A 415 39.63 23.94 -13.85
C LYS A 415 40.34 24.68 -12.70
N LYS A 416 40.23 24.16 -11.47
CA LYS A 416 41.01 24.62 -10.30
C LYS A 416 41.77 23.46 -9.64
N ARG A 417 42.40 22.63 -10.46
CA ARG A 417 43.56 21.83 -10.07
C ARG A 417 44.70 22.20 -11.00
#